data_AF-A0A150HLA0-F1
#
_entry.id   AF-A0A150HLA0-F1
#
_cell.length_a   1.000
_cell.length_b   1.000
_cell.length_c   1.000
_cell.angle_alpha   90.00
_cell.angle_beta   90.00
_cell.angle_gamma   90.00
#
_symmetry.space_group_name_H-M   'P 1'
#
loop_
_entity.id
_entity.type
_entity.pdbx_description
1 polymer ?
#
loop_
_entity_poly.entity_id
_entity_poly.type
_entity_poly.pdbx_seq_one_letter_code
_entity_poly.pdbx_strand_id
1 'polypeptide(L)'
;MKLFRCSSLSKLMGDAQSIAQDLRTEEIEALIKKRKRSDDENSIIEQLKNQSLSDTAKSEIRTIVKEDLTTFRSFKGNQYTAKGNALEEIAIDLSGKVRFRKLTKHSGRVNNDFITGECDVLDLDRKLIIDTKCCWDIGTHPFFQDEAQEKAKKAGYDWQMQGYMWLYDCEVAEVDFWLLPCPIELTNDWDDRDQLIDLVDKIDLRERLTTVRYERDESMIQKINDKIPHAQAYYEKLYQERIKARVAA
;
A
#
# COMPACT_ATOMS: atom_id res chain seq x y z
N MET A 1 -4.83 -14.20 -14.56
CA MET A 1 -3.54 -13.54 -14.25
C MET A 1 -3.57 -13.07 -12.81
N LYS A 2 -2.46 -13.02 -12.08
CA LYS A 2 -2.46 -12.63 -10.65
C LYS A 2 -2.70 -11.12 -10.50
N LEU A 3 -3.67 -10.73 -9.68
CA LEU A 3 -3.87 -9.34 -9.28
C LEU A 3 -3.14 -9.05 -7.96
N PHE A 4 -2.53 -7.87 -7.87
CA PHE A 4 -1.85 -7.40 -6.65
C PHE A 4 -2.70 -6.37 -5.90
N ARG A 5 -2.69 -6.42 -4.56
CA ARG A 5 -3.49 -5.49 -3.75
C ARG A 5 -2.87 -4.09 -3.77
N CYS A 6 -3.67 -3.03 -3.83
CA CYS A 6 -3.15 -1.66 -3.74
C CYS A 6 -2.26 -1.45 -2.50
N SER A 7 -2.64 -2.04 -1.36
CA SER A 7 -1.87 -1.99 -0.12
C SER A 7 -0.52 -2.71 -0.15
N SER A 8 -0.23 -3.49 -1.20
CA SER A 8 1.06 -4.16 -1.40
C SER A 8 1.98 -3.45 -2.41
N LEU A 9 1.49 -2.40 -3.07
CA LEU A 9 2.21 -1.75 -4.17
C LEU A 9 3.55 -1.18 -3.74
N SER A 10 3.66 -0.58 -2.56
CA SER A 10 4.92 -0.03 -2.05
C SER A 10 6.06 -1.06 -2.01
N LYS A 11 5.75 -2.33 -1.77
CA LYS A 11 6.73 -3.44 -1.78
C LYS A 11 7.14 -3.85 -3.19
N LEU A 12 6.28 -3.60 -4.19
CA LEU A 12 6.50 -3.97 -5.59
C LEU A 12 7.17 -2.85 -6.39
N MET A 13 6.93 -1.59 -6.03
CA MET A 13 7.36 -0.41 -6.80
C MET A 13 8.79 0.04 -6.51
N GLY A 14 9.48 -0.61 -5.58
CA GLY A 14 10.89 -0.36 -5.29
C GLY A 14 11.79 -0.55 -6.51
N ASP A 15 12.81 0.30 -6.61
CA ASP A 15 13.74 0.30 -7.73
C ASP A 15 14.68 -0.91 -7.67
N ALA A 16 14.93 -1.51 -8.83
CA ALA A 16 15.91 -2.58 -8.93
C ALA A 16 17.33 -2.00 -8.94
N GLN A 17 18.21 -2.56 -8.12
CA GLN A 17 19.62 -2.16 -8.11
C GLN A 17 20.34 -2.53 -9.41
N SER A 18 19.84 -3.55 -10.12
CA SER A 18 20.43 -4.03 -11.37
C SER A 18 19.38 -4.52 -12.35
N ILE A 19 19.71 -4.49 -13.64
CA ILE A 19 18.85 -5.00 -14.72
C ILE A 19 18.70 -6.51 -14.55
N ALA A 20 17.49 -7.03 -14.72
CA ALA A 20 17.18 -8.45 -14.65
C ALA A 20 17.98 -9.23 -15.71
N GLN A 21 18.46 -10.42 -15.37
CA GLN A 21 19.43 -11.15 -16.20
C GLN A 21 18.89 -11.49 -17.59
N ASP A 22 17.59 -11.75 -17.68
CA ASP A 22 16.83 -12.00 -18.91
C ASP A 22 16.70 -10.78 -19.82
N LEU A 23 16.93 -9.56 -19.30
CA LEU A 23 16.93 -8.31 -20.05
C LEU A 23 18.35 -7.85 -20.46
N ARG A 24 19.40 -8.59 -20.09
CA ARG A 24 20.80 -8.22 -20.40
C ARG A 24 21.30 -8.91 -21.67
N THR A 25 20.99 -8.32 -22.82
CA THR A 25 21.59 -8.72 -24.10
C THR A 25 23.07 -8.34 -24.16
N GLU A 26 23.82 -8.85 -25.15
CA GLU A 26 25.23 -8.49 -25.35
C GLU A 26 25.43 -6.98 -25.52
N GLU A 27 24.50 -6.31 -26.19
CA GLU A 27 24.50 -4.85 -26.36
C GLU A 27 24.28 -4.13 -25.03
N ILE A 28 23.32 -4.57 -24.21
CA ILE A 28 23.07 -3.99 -22.89
C ILE A 28 24.26 -4.25 -21.96
N GLU A 29 24.87 -5.43 -22.00
CA GLU A 29 26.11 -5.72 -21.26
C GLU A 29 27.27 -4.81 -21.68
N ALA A 30 27.40 -4.51 -22.97
CA ALA A 30 28.36 -3.52 -23.46
C ALA A 30 28.04 -2.11 -22.94
N LEU A 31 26.77 -1.71 -22.92
CA LEU A 31 26.32 -0.42 -22.37
C LEU A 31 26.60 -0.30 -20.87
N ILE A 32 26.33 -1.35 -20.08
CA ILE A 32 26.61 -1.36 -18.63
C ILE A 32 28.10 -1.15 -18.35
N LYS A 33 28.98 -1.71 -19.19
CA LYS A 33 30.44 -1.61 -19.05
C LYS A 33 31.01 -0.27 -19.53
N LYS A 34 30.25 0.54 -20.27
CA LYS A 34 30.71 1.86 -20.75
C LYS A 34 31.00 2.79 -19.57
N ARG A 35 32.19 3.39 -19.58
CA ARG A 35 32.62 4.38 -18.58
C ARG A 35 31.83 5.70 -18.66
N LYS A 36 31.45 6.12 -19.87
CA LYS A 36 30.63 7.30 -20.13
C LYS A 36 29.51 6.90 -21.09
N ARG A 37 28.27 7.21 -20.71
CA ARG A 37 27.05 6.95 -21.46
C ARG A 37 26.41 8.27 -21.90
N SER A 38 25.73 8.27 -23.03
CA SER A 38 24.85 9.39 -23.42
C SER A 38 23.59 9.43 -22.55
N ASP A 39 22.83 10.52 -22.65
CA ASP A 39 21.55 10.65 -21.93
C ASP A 39 20.51 9.62 -22.41
N ASP A 40 20.51 9.31 -23.70
CA ASP A 40 19.68 8.24 -24.28
C ASP A 40 20.05 6.86 -23.73
N GLU A 41 21.35 6.56 -23.64
CA GLU A 41 21.84 5.30 -23.08
C GLU A 41 21.52 5.17 -21.59
N ASN A 42 21.57 6.29 -20.84
CA ASN A 42 21.15 6.30 -19.44
C ASN A 42 19.64 6.05 -19.30
N SER A 43 18.83 6.66 -20.18
CA SER A 43 17.38 6.48 -20.22
C SER A 43 17.00 5.02 -20.51
N ILE A 44 17.69 4.36 -21.44
CA ILE A 44 17.52 2.92 -21.74
C ILE A 44 17.81 2.07 -20.49
N ILE A 45 18.93 2.34 -19.80
CA ILE A 45 19.30 1.59 -18.59
C ILE A 45 18.27 1.80 -17.47
N GLU A 46 17.76 3.01 -17.31
CA GLU A 46 16.72 3.33 -16.33
C GLU A 46 15.40 2.61 -16.65
N GLN A 47 14.98 2.61 -17.91
CA GLN A 47 13.80 1.87 -18.35
C GLN A 47 13.93 0.36 -18.08
N LEU A 48 15.08 -0.24 -18.38
CA LEU A 48 15.34 -1.66 -18.10
C LEU A 48 15.37 -1.97 -16.60
N LYS A 49 15.86 -1.05 -15.78
CA LYS A 49 15.77 -1.17 -14.31
C LYS A 49 14.33 -1.06 -13.82
N ASN A 50 13.50 -0.23 -14.43
CA ASN A 50 12.08 -0.14 -14.10
C ASN A 50 11.34 -1.45 -14.41
N GLN A 51 11.68 -2.11 -15.53
CA GLN A 51 11.19 -3.44 -15.89
C GLN A 51 11.74 -4.57 -14.99
N SER A 52 12.74 -4.27 -14.17
CA SER A 52 13.36 -5.23 -13.26
C SER A 52 12.70 -5.18 -11.87
N LEU A 53 12.58 -6.35 -11.22
CA LEU A 53 12.05 -6.47 -9.87
C LEU A 53 13.16 -6.34 -8.82
N SER A 54 12.92 -5.51 -7.81
CA SER A 54 13.77 -5.43 -6.62
C SER A 54 13.71 -6.72 -5.79
N ASP A 55 14.67 -6.90 -4.88
CA ASP A 55 14.68 -8.07 -4.00
C ASP A 55 13.49 -8.08 -3.05
N THR A 56 13.04 -6.91 -2.59
CA THR A 56 11.80 -6.75 -1.80
C THR A 56 10.58 -7.18 -2.60
N ALA A 57 10.47 -6.76 -3.87
CA ALA A 57 9.37 -7.17 -4.73
C ALA A 57 9.35 -8.69 -4.96
N LYS A 58 10.52 -9.29 -5.26
CA LYS A 58 10.64 -10.75 -5.40
C LYS A 58 10.29 -11.49 -4.11
N SER A 59 10.69 -10.96 -2.96
CA SER A 59 10.36 -11.51 -1.65
C SER A 59 8.85 -11.50 -1.39
N GLU A 60 8.19 -10.37 -1.66
CA GLU A 60 6.74 -10.25 -1.52
C GLU A 60 6.01 -11.22 -2.47
N ILE A 61 6.42 -11.30 -3.73
CA ILE A 61 5.81 -12.23 -4.70
C ILE A 61 5.97 -13.69 -4.24
N ARG A 62 7.14 -14.08 -3.72
CA ARG A 62 7.33 -15.43 -3.14
C ARG A 62 6.41 -15.69 -1.96
N THR A 63 6.19 -14.70 -1.09
CA THR A 63 5.21 -14.81 0.00
C THR A 63 3.82 -15.05 -0.56
N ILE A 64 3.37 -14.24 -1.52
CA ILE A 64 2.06 -14.38 -2.16
C ILE A 64 1.88 -15.77 -2.81
N VAL A 65 2.90 -16.27 -3.53
CA VAL A 65 2.89 -17.62 -4.12
C VAL A 65 2.72 -18.70 -3.06
N LYS A 66 3.47 -18.61 -1.94
CA LYS A 66 3.33 -19.57 -0.82
C LYS A 66 1.93 -19.55 -0.24
N GLU A 67 1.36 -18.37 -0.02
CA GLU A 67 0.02 -18.25 0.56
C GLU A 67 -1.06 -18.84 -0.37
N ASP A 68 -0.97 -18.56 -1.67
CA ASP A 68 -1.91 -19.09 -2.66
C ASP A 68 -1.79 -20.61 -2.83
N LEU A 69 -0.59 -21.18 -2.71
CA LEU A 69 -0.36 -22.63 -2.86
C LEU A 69 -0.72 -23.46 -1.61
N THR A 70 -0.57 -22.88 -0.42
CA THR A 70 -0.58 -23.64 0.84
C THR A 70 -1.68 -23.22 1.80
N THR A 71 -2.47 -22.20 1.48
CA THR A 71 -3.44 -21.55 2.39
C THR A 71 -2.82 -20.90 3.64
N PHE A 72 -1.50 -21.00 3.82
CA PHE A 72 -0.76 -20.30 4.86
C PHE A 72 -0.95 -18.79 4.71
N ARG A 73 -1.10 -18.09 5.84
CA ARG A 73 -1.07 -16.61 5.89
C ARG A 73 0.07 -16.18 6.78
N SER A 74 0.98 -15.38 6.21
CA SER A 74 2.15 -14.84 6.91
C SER A 74 1.75 -13.88 8.02
N PHE A 75 0.68 -13.13 7.80
CA PHE A 75 0.10 -12.20 8.76
C PHE A 75 -1.33 -12.64 9.10
N LYS A 76 -1.61 -12.89 10.38
CA LYS A 76 -2.92 -13.33 10.88
C LYS A 76 -3.73 -12.20 11.55
N GLY A 77 -3.24 -10.96 11.46
CA GLY A 77 -3.75 -9.86 12.27
C GLY A 77 -2.97 -9.69 13.57
N ASN A 78 -3.10 -8.51 14.13
CA ASN A 78 -2.64 -8.13 15.47
C ASN A 78 -3.61 -7.11 16.08
N GLN A 79 -3.38 -6.72 17.34
CA GLN A 79 -4.21 -5.74 18.04
C GLN A 79 -4.36 -4.41 17.31
N TYR A 80 -3.31 -3.95 16.61
CA TYR A 80 -3.34 -2.71 15.84
C TYR A 80 -4.34 -2.80 14.69
N THR A 81 -4.32 -3.89 13.93
CA THR A 81 -5.29 -4.13 12.85
C THR A 81 -6.70 -4.40 13.37
N ALA A 82 -6.83 -5.04 14.54
CA ALA A 82 -8.12 -5.28 15.16
C ALA A 82 -8.79 -3.96 15.58
N LYS A 83 -8.02 -3.04 16.19
CA LYS A 83 -8.49 -1.68 16.52
C LYS A 83 -8.90 -0.91 15.27
N GLY A 84 -8.08 -0.97 14.22
CA GLY A 84 -8.41 -0.40 12.91
C GLY A 84 -9.77 -0.85 12.40
N ASN A 85 -9.99 -2.16 12.32
CA ASN A 85 -11.24 -2.73 11.83
C ASN A 85 -12.44 -2.38 12.72
N ALA A 86 -12.27 -2.38 14.04
CA ALA A 86 -13.36 -2.12 14.98
C ALA A 86 -13.82 -0.65 14.98
N LEU A 87 -12.92 0.29 14.68
CA LEU A 87 -13.18 1.72 14.75
C LEU A 87 -13.36 2.38 13.38
N GLU A 88 -13.26 1.63 12.29
CA GLU A 88 -13.31 2.16 10.92
C GLU A 88 -14.59 2.95 10.64
N GLU A 89 -15.77 2.42 10.99
CA GLU A 89 -17.04 3.14 10.77
C GLU A 89 -17.11 4.46 11.56
N ILE A 90 -16.58 4.46 12.79
CA ILE A 90 -16.50 5.67 13.63
C ILE A 90 -15.54 6.68 13.00
N ALA A 91 -14.38 6.23 12.54
CA ALA A 91 -13.41 7.09 11.86
C ALA A 91 -14.00 7.70 10.59
N ILE A 92 -14.74 6.94 9.78
CA ILE A 92 -15.42 7.42 8.58
C ILE A 92 -16.48 8.47 8.92
N ASP A 93 -17.33 8.22 9.93
CA ASP A 93 -18.35 9.17 10.38
C ASP A 93 -17.70 10.48 10.88
N LEU A 94 -16.63 10.38 11.67
CA LEU A 94 -15.88 11.54 12.15
C LEU A 94 -15.20 12.30 10.99
N SER A 95 -14.58 11.61 10.04
CA SER A 95 -14.02 12.18 8.81
C SER A 95 -15.07 12.96 8.02
N GLY A 96 -16.32 12.50 8.02
CA GLY A 96 -17.44 13.22 7.43
C GLY A 96 -17.81 14.46 8.22
N LYS A 97 -17.98 14.34 9.55
CA LYS A 97 -18.34 15.45 10.44
C LYS A 97 -17.34 16.61 10.37
N VAL A 98 -16.04 16.34 10.41
CA VAL A 98 -15.01 17.40 10.31
C VAL A 98 -15.04 18.12 8.95
N ARG A 99 -15.52 17.44 7.90
CA ARG A 99 -15.68 17.99 6.54
C ARG A 99 -17.08 18.57 6.30
N PHE A 100 -17.97 18.54 7.29
CA PHE A 100 -19.40 18.87 7.15
C PHE A 100 -20.09 18.06 6.04
N ARG A 101 -19.76 16.78 5.94
CA ARG A 101 -20.26 15.84 4.94
C ARG A 101 -20.82 14.59 5.60
N LYS A 102 -21.74 13.92 4.90
CA LYS A 102 -22.18 12.56 5.23
C LYS A 102 -21.38 11.57 4.40
N LEU A 103 -20.29 11.06 4.96
CA LEU A 103 -19.49 10.01 4.33
C LEU A 103 -20.03 8.64 4.72
N THR A 104 -19.92 7.68 3.81
CA THR A 104 -20.32 6.30 4.04
C THR A 104 -19.21 5.38 3.62
N LYS A 105 -19.06 4.27 4.33
CA LYS A 105 -18.12 3.23 3.95
C LYS A 105 -18.42 2.74 2.54
N HIS A 106 -17.41 2.74 1.69
CA HIS A 106 -17.45 2.11 0.39
C HIS A 106 -17.41 0.59 0.56
N SER A 107 -18.22 -0.12 -0.21
CA SER A 107 -18.27 -1.58 -0.20
C SER A 107 -18.19 -2.10 -1.63
N GLY A 108 -17.31 -3.06 -1.85
CA GLY A 108 -17.15 -3.70 -3.15
C GLY A 108 -15.73 -3.55 -3.67
N ARG A 109 -14.97 -4.64 -3.59
CA ARG A 109 -13.63 -4.68 -4.14
C ARG A 109 -13.66 -4.55 -5.66
N VAL A 110 -12.93 -3.57 -6.19
CA VAL A 110 -12.75 -3.38 -7.63
C VAL A 110 -11.37 -3.87 -8.08
N ASN A 111 -11.21 -4.03 -9.38
CA ASN A 111 -9.96 -4.43 -10.00
C ASN A 111 -9.87 -3.97 -11.45
N ASN A 112 -8.64 -3.91 -11.96
CA ASN A 112 -8.31 -3.89 -13.38
C ASN A 112 -7.41 -5.11 -13.69
N ASP A 113 -6.72 -5.12 -14.83
CA ASP A 113 -5.86 -6.25 -15.23
C ASP A 113 -4.60 -6.44 -14.36
N PHE A 114 -4.27 -5.46 -13.51
CA PHE A 114 -3.01 -5.37 -12.78
C PHE A 114 -3.22 -5.48 -11.27
N ILE A 115 -4.17 -4.69 -10.73
CA ILE A 115 -4.33 -4.45 -9.31
C ILE A 115 -5.77 -4.61 -8.84
N THR A 116 -5.94 -4.78 -7.53
CA THR A 116 -7.24 -4.85 -6.87
C THR A 116 -7.25 -4.08 -5.56
N GLY A 117 -8.38 -3.44 -5.24
CA GLY A 117 -8.47 -2.51 -4.13
C GLY A 117 -9.90 -2.31 -3.65
N GLU A 118 -10.02 -1.89 -2.40
CA GLU A 118 -11.26 -1.47 -1.76
C GLU A 118 -10.86 -0.32 -0.85
N CYS A 119 -11.28 0.89 -1.20
CA CYS A 119 -11.04 2.06 -0.36
C CYS A 119 -12.09 2.12 0.75
N ASP A 120 -11.81 2.91 1.79
CA ASP A 120 -12.74 3.08 2.91
C ASP A 120 -13.91 3.98 2.52
N VAL A 121 -13.64 5.08 1.80
CA VAL A 121 -14.66 6.03 1.34
C VAL A 121 -14.36 6.47 -0.09
N LEU A 122 -15.42 6.51 -0.90
CA LEU A 122 -15.42 7.00 -2.26
C LEU A 122 -16.44 8.15 -2.41
N ASP A 123 -15.95 9.37 -2.64
CA ASP A 123 -16.76 10.57 -2.91
C ASP A 123 -16.60 10.94 -4.41
N LEU A 124 -17.44 10.34 -5.26
CA LEU A 124 -17.38 10.49 -6.71
C LEU A 124 -17.65 11.93 -7.17
N ASP A 125 -18.53 12.66 -6.50
CA ASP A 125 -18.84 14.06 -6.83
C ASP A 125 -17.59 14.95 -6.74
N ARG A 126 -16.63 14.56 -5.89
CA ARG A 126 -15.37 15.27 -5.70
C ARG A 126 -14.17 14.53 -6.28
N LYS A 127 -14.38 13.38 -6.91
CA LYS A 127 -13.33 12.47 -7.36
C LYS A 127 -12.28 12.24 -6.26
N LEU A 128 -12.76 11.96 -5.05
CA LEU A 128 -11.97 11.87 -3.82
C LEU A 128 -12.08 10.49 -3.18
N ILE A 129 -10.93 9.94 -2.82
CA ILE A 129 -10.80 8.79 -1.93
C ILE A 129 -10.46 9.29 -0.52
N ILE A 130 -11.10 8.74 0.52
CA ILE A 130 -10.64 8.90 1.90
C ILE A 130 -10.34 7.52 2.46
N ASP A 131 -9.17 7.37 3.07
CA ASP A 131 -8.69 6.13 3.68
C ASP A 131 -8.32 6.42 5.14
N THR A 132 -8.95 5.70 6.06
CA THR A 132 -8.86 5.94 7.50
C THR A 132 -7.81 5.05 8.15
N LYS A 133 -6.98 5.64 9.00
CA LYS A 133 -5.93 4.94 9.75
C LYS A 133 -6.09 5.20 11.23
N CYS A 134 -6.77 4.29 11.93
CA CYS A 134 -6.89 4.36 13.39
C CYS A 134 -5.57 4.00 14.05
N CYS A 135 -4.91 4.99 14.66
CA CYS A 135 -3.64 4.84 15.35
C CYS A 135 -3.82 4.08 16.67
N TRP A 136 -2.79 3.36 17.08
CA TRP A 136 -2.86 2.51 18.28
C TRP A 136 -2.99 3.33 19.57
N ASP A 137 -2.17 4.36 19.69
CA ASP A 137 -2.01 5.19 20.88
C ASP A 137 -1.48 6.58 20.50
N ILE A 138 -1.28 7.43 21.52
CA ILE A 138 -0.69 8.77 21.38
C ILE A 138 0.71 8.70 20.77
N GLY A 139 1.54 7.74 21.19
CA GLY A 139 2.94 7.63 20.76
C GLY A 139 3.12 7.21 19.31
N THR A 140 2.13 6.54 18.73
CA THR A 140 2.13 6.13 17.32
C THR A 140 1.34 7.07 16.43
N HIS A 141 0.45 7.92 16.96
CA HIS A 141 -0.33 8.86 16.17
C HIS A 141 0.53 10.03 15.69
N PRO A 142 0.53 10.36 14.38
CA PRO A 142 1.32 11.46 13.88
C PRO A 142 0.61 12.80 14.09
N PHE A 143 0.85 13.46 15.23
CA PHE A 143 0.23 14.76 15.53
C PHE A 143 0.74 15.89 14.62
N PHE A 144 1.97 15.76 14.12
CA PHE A 144 2.61 16.77 13.29
C PHE A 144 2.52 16.41 11.81
N GLN A 145 2.40 17.44 10.95
CA GLN A 145 2.15 17.23 9.53
C GLN A 145 3.34 16.53 8.82
N ASP A 146 4.56 16.89 9.18
CA ASP A 146 5.79 16.26 8.68
C ASP A 146 5.90 14.80 9.15
N GLU A 147 5.61 14.55 10.43
CA GLU A 147 5.52 13.19 10.98
C GLU A 147 4.48 12.34 10.23
N ALA A 148 3.31 12.91 9.91
CA ALA A 148 2.25 12.20 9.18
C ALA A 148 2.68 11.88 7.75
N GLN A 149 3.33 12.82 7.06
CA GLN A 149 3.88 12.62 5.71
C GLN A 149 4.96 11.52 5.72
N GLU A 150 5.88 11.54 6.67
CA GLU A 150 6.92 10.52 6.83
C GLU A 150 6.33 9.16 7.13
N LYS A 151 5.37 9.09 8.06
CA LYS A 151 4.67 7.86 8.43
C LYS A 151 3.93 7.27 7.24
N ALA A 152 3.17 8.09 6.50
CA ALA A 152 2.41 7.65 5.34
C ALA A 152 3.32 7.14 4.21
N LYS A 153 4.43 7.85 3.95
CA LYS A 153 5.44 7.42 2.97
C LYS A 153 6.13 6.12 3.38
N LYS A 154 6.55 5.99 4.65
CA LYS A 154 7.18 4.77 5.18
C LYS A 154 6.24 3.57 5.14
N ALA A 155 4.95 3.79 5.37
CA ALA A 155 3.92 2.75 5.26
C ALA A 155 3.52 2.45 3.80
N GLY A 156 3.91 3.30 2.84
CA GLY A 156 3.61 3.12 1.43
C GLY A 156 2.18 3.48 1.05
N TYR A 157 1.54 4.37 1.81
CA TYR A 157 0.17 4.80 1.55
C TYR A 157 0.09 5.68 0.31
N ASP A 158 1.16 6.36 -0.07
CA ASP A 158 1.29 7.05 -1.36
C ASP A 158 0.99 6.09 -2.53
N TRP A 159 1.68 4.95 -2.61
CA TRP A 159 1.44 3.92 -3.63
C TRP A 159 0.05 3.31 -3.54
N GLN A 160 -0.44 3.08 -2.32
CA GLN A 160 -1.79 2.56 -2.09
C GLN A 160 -2.84 3.52 -2.67
N MET A 161 -2.72 4.82 -2.37
CA MET A 161 -3.64 5.86 -2.81
C MET A 161 -3.60 6.05 -4.33
N GLN A 162 -2.42 6.02 -4.95
CA GLN A 162 -2.33 6.05 -6.42
C GLN A 162 -3.03 4.83 -7.06
N GLY A 163 -2.89 3.65 -6.47
CA GLY A 163 -3.61 2.46 -6.91
C GLY A 163 -5.13 2.62 -6.80
N TYR A 164 -5.64 3.24 -5.73
CA TYR A 164 -7.07 3.53 -5.60
C TYR A 164 -7.54 4.60 -6.58
N MET A 165 -6.82 5.72 -6.71
CA MET A 165 -7.15 6.76 -7.68
C MET A 165 -7.20 6.21 -9.11
N TRP A 166 -6.32 5.27 -9.46
CA TRP A 166 -6.37 4.57 -10.74
C TRP A 166 -7.62 3.68 -10.89
N LEU A 167 -7.95 2.89 -9.87
CA LEU A 167 -9.10 1.97 -9.91
C LEU A 167 -10.46 2.68 -9.94
N TYR A 168 -10.58 3.82 -9.26
CA TYR A 168 -11.85 4.54 -9.07
C TYR A 168 -11.98 5.81 -9.94
N ASP A 169 -11.02 6.07 -10.84
CA ASP A 169 -10.96 7.30 -11.64
C ASP A 169 -11.08 8.59 -10.81
N CYS A 170 -10.36 8.62 -9.68
CA CYS A 170 -10.31 9.75 -8.77
C CYS A 170 -9.04 10.58 -8.96
N GLU A 171 -9.11 11.89 -8.71
CA GLU A 171 -7.99 12.83 -8.85
C GLU A 171 -7.22 13.01 -7.55
N VAL A 172 -7.83 12.60 -6.43
CA VAL A 172 -7.38 12.96 -5.10
C VAL A 172 -7.58 11.81 -4.13
N ALA A 173 -6.64 11.66 -3.20
CA ALA A 173 -6.83 10.83 -2.02
C ALA A 173 -6.39 11.53 -0.73
N GLU A 174 -7.08 11.27 0.36
CA GLU A 174 -6.75 11.74 1.70
C GLU A 174 -6.61 10.54 2.65
N VAL A 175 -5.48 10.48 3.34
CA VAL A 175 -5.24 9.51 4.43
C VAL A 175 -5.50 10.22 5.75
N ASP A 176 -6.56 9.83 6.44
CA ASP A 176 -6.97 10.37 7.72
C ASP A 176 -6.40 9.51 8.84
N PHE A 177 -5.33 9.99 9.49
CA PHE A 177 -4.86 9.39 10.73
C PHE A 177 -5.76 9.83 11.86
N TRP A 178 -6.48 8.88 12.46
CA TRP A 178 -7.35 9.13 13.61
C TRP A 178 -6.74 8.54 14.88
N LEU A 179 -6.73 9.33 15.96
CA LEU A 179 -6.47 8.84 17.31
C LEU A 179 -7.79 8.69 18.06
N LEU A 180 -8.25 7.46 18.17
CA LEU A 180 -9.49 7.13 18.89
C LEU A 180 -9.16 6.26 20.11
N PRO A 181 -9.94 6.36 21.20
CA PRO A 181 -9.77 5.48 22.36
C PRO A 181 -9.83 4.02 21.93
N CYS A 182 -8.98 3.17 22.50
CA CYS A 182 -9.04 1.74 22.24
C CYS A 182 -10.30 1.13 22.88
N PRO A 183 -11.13 0.38 22.15
CA PRO A 183 -12.21 -0.39 22.76
C PRO A 183 -11.67 -1.29 23.86
N ILE A 184 -12.33 -1.31 25.01
CA ILE A 184 -11.84 -2.05 26.18
C ILE A 184 -11.73 -3.56 25.89
N GLU A 185 -12.59 -4.07 25.00
CA GLU A 185 -12.62 -5.46 24.53
C GLU A 185 -11.40 -5.84 23.69
N LEU A 186 -10.66 -4.85 23.17
CA LEU A 186 -9.41 -5.06 22.43
C LEU A 186 -8.16 -4.86 23.30
N THR A 187 -8.33 -4.55 24.58
CA THR A 187 -7.23 -4.45 25.57
C THR A 187 -7.08 -5.76 26.34
N ASN A 188 -5.84 -6.11 26.67
CA ASN A 188 -5.49 -7.22 27.55
C ASN A 188 -5.07 -6.70 28.93
N ASP A 189 -4.90 -7.60 29.91
CA ASP A 189 -4.52 -7.23 31.29
C ASP A 189 -3.14 -6.55 31.41
N TRP A 190 -2.31 -6.68 30.38
CA TRP A 190 -0.96 -6.09 30.30
C TRP A 190 -0.94 -4.73 29.59
N ASP A 191 -2.05 -4.32 28.97
CA ASP A 191 -2.15 -3.06 28.27
C ASP A 191 -2.44 -1.91 29.23
N ASP A 192 -1.78 -0.77 29.02
CA ASP A 192 -2.00 0.43 29.81
C ASP A 192 -3.27 1.14 29.34
N ARG A 193 -4.40 0.84 30.00
CA ARG A 193 -5.71 1.41 29.67
C ARG A 193 -5.78 2.93 29.86
N ASP A 194 -5.01 3.51 30.78
CA ASP A 194 -4.96 4.97 30.92
C ASP A 194 -4.35 5.58 29.64
N GLN A 195 -3.25 5.01 29.14
CA GLN A 195 -2.64 5.49 27.89
C GLN A 195 -3.48 5.24 26.64
N LEU A 196 -4.15 4.08 26.54
CA LEU A 196 -4.90 3.69 25.35
C LEU A 196 -6.31 4.29 25.28
N ILE A 197 -6.88 4.72 26.41
CA ILE A 197 -8.28 5.14 26.53
C ILE A 197 -8.36 6.51 27.17
N ASP A 198 -8.05 6.61 28.46
CA ASP A 198 -8.36 7.80 29.28
C ASP A 198 -7.54 9.05 28.85
N LEU A 199 -6.26 8.89 28.53
CA LEU A 199 -5.41 9.97 28.04
C LEU A 199 -5.83 10.40 26.63
N VAL A 200 -6.24 9.46 25.77
CA VAL A 200 -6.75 9.78 24.44
C VAL A 200 -8.04 10.60 24.56
N ASP A 201 -8.94 10.23 25.47
CA ASP A 201 -10.21 10.92 25.65
C ASP A 201 -10.12 12.34 26.19
N LYS A 202 -9.00 12.67 26.86
CA LYS A 202 -8.72 14.04 27.33
C LYS A 202 -8.31 15.00 26.20
N ILE A 203 -7.86 14.49 25.04
CA ILE A 203 -7.43 15.32 23.91
C ILE A 203 -8.67 15.84 23.16
N ASP A 204 -8.71 17.10 22.71
CA ASP A 204 -9.85 17.57 21.92
C ASP A 204 -9.98 16.76 20.63
N LEU A 205 -11.20 16.34 20.26
CA LEU A 205 -11.44 15.50 19.09
C LEU A 205 -10.85 16.09 17.79
N ARG A 206 -10.80 17.42 17.66
CA ARG A 206 -10.23 18.12 16.50
C ARG A 206 -8.71 17.99 16.41
N GLU A 207 -8.04 17.75 17.54
CA GLU A 207 -6.60 17.52 17.62
C GLU A 207 -6.23 16.05 17.40
N ARG A 208 -7.23 15.15 17.29
CA ARG A 208 -7.03 13.71 17.09
C ARG A 208 -7.03 13.28 15.61
N LEU A 209 -7.04 14.24 14.67
CA LEU A 209 -7.01 14.00 13.23
C LEU A 209 -5.82 14.70 12.60
N THR A 210 -5.02 13.95 11.87
CA THR A 210 -4.02 14.50 10.94
C THR A 210 -4.24 13.90 9.56
N THR A 211 -4.42 14.75 8.54
CA THR A 211 -4.70 14.32 7.17
C THR A 211 -3.47 14.50 6.29
N VAL A 212 -3.10 13.45 5.55
CA VAL A 212 -2.13 13.55 4.45
C VAL A 212 -2.87 13.47 3.13
N ARG A 213 -2.64 14.47 2.27
CA ARG A 213 -3.29 14.60 0.98
C ARG A 213 -2.35 14.19 -0.15
N TYR A 214 -2.88 13.43 -1.10
CA TYR A 214 -2.20 13.03 -2.32
C TYR A 214 -3.02 13.48 -3.53
N GLU A 215 -2.35 14.11 -4.49
CA GLU A 215 -2.89 14.33 -5.82
C GLU A 215 -2.55 13.12 -6.70
N ARG A 216 -3.40 12.84 -7.68
CA ARG A 216 -3.17 11.81 -8.68
C ARG A 216 -1.87 12.09 -9.43
N ASP A 217 -1.01 11.07 -9.47
CA ASP A 217 0.29 11.13 -10.14
C ASP A 217 0.34 10.05 -11.24
N GLU A 218 0.15 10.50 -12.48
CA GLU A 218 0.17 9.60 -13.65
C GLU A 218 1.54 8.93 -13.85
N SER A 219 2.64 9.52 -13.37
CA SER A 219 3.96 8.89 -13.46
C SER A 219 4.07 7.69 -12.51
N MET A 220 3.49 7.80 -11.30
CA MET A 220 3.41 6.68 -10.37
C MET A 220 2.49 5.59 -10.90
N ILE A 221 1.33 5.97 -11.46
CA ILE A 221 0.39 5.02 -12.07
C ILE A 221 1.02 4.30 -13.26
N GLN A 222 1.75 5.02 -14.12
CA GLN A 222 2.50 4.43 -15.22
C GLN A 222 3.56 3.45 -14.70
N LYS A 223 4.27 3.78 -13.61
CA LYS A 223 5.22 2.85 -13.00
C LYS A 223 4.54 1.57 -12.50
N ILE A 224 3.33 1.66 -11.94
CA ILE A 224 2.53 0.48 -11.56
C ILE A 224 2.21 -0.34 -12.82
N ASN A 225 1.68 0.31 -13.86
CA ASN A 225 1.34 -0.32 -15.14
C ASN A 225 2.54 -1.03 -15.77
N ASP A 226 3.74 -0.45 -15.70
CA ASP A 226 4.96 -1.03 -16.26
C ASP A 226 5.52 -2.17 -15.42
N LYS A 227 5.51 -2.07 -14.08
CA LYS A 227 6.13 -3.07 -13.18
C LYS A 227 5.27 -4.30 -12.93
N ILE A 228 3.95 -4.16 -12.87
CA ILE A 228 3.06 -5.28 -12.50
C ILE A 228 3.13 -6.46 -13.50
N PRO A 229 3.21 -6.28 -14.83
CA PRO A 229 3.41 -7.38 -15.77
C PRO A 229 4.62 -8.26 -15.44
N HIS A 230 5.75 -7.65 -15.05
CA HIS A 230 6.95 -8.39 -14.64
C HIS A 230 6.74 -9.12 -13.32
N ALA A 231 6.00 -8.53 -12.37
CA ALA A 231 5.61 -9.19 -11.13
C ALA A 231 4.68 -10.40 -11.38
N GLN A 232 3.73 -10.27 -12.32
CA GLN A 232 2.83 -11.35 -12.74
C GLN A 232 3.59 -12.49 -13.41
N ALA A 233 4.52 -12.19 -14.32
CA ALA A 233 5.37 -13.19 -14.95
C ALA A 233 6.24 -13.93 -13.92
N TYR A 234 6.82 -13.21 -12.96
CA TYR A 234 7.61 -13.83 -11.89
C TYR A 234 6.76 -14.69 -10.96
N TYR A 235 5.55 -14.23 -10.61
CA TYR A 235 4.57 -15.03 -9.87
C TYR A 235 4.26 -16.33 -10.60
N GLU A 236 3.90 -16.26 -11.89
CA GLU A 236 3.50 -17.42 -12.68
C GLU A 236 4.62 -18.45 -12.77
N LYS A 237 5.86 -17.98 -13.02
CA LYS A 237 7.04 -18.85 -13.00
C LYS A 237 7.15 -19.64 -11.68
N LEU A 238 7.13 -18.96 -10.55
CA LEU A 238 7.26 -19.59 -9.23
C LEU A 238 6.09 -20.51 -8.91
N TYR A 239 4.88 -20.13 -9.31
CA TYR A 239 3.69 -20.94 -9.11
C TYR A 239 3.79 -22.25 -9.91
N GLN A 240 4.20 -22.18 -11.18
CA GLN A 240 4.38 -23.35 -12.05
C GLN A 240 5.51 -24.28 -11.60
N GLU A 241 6.61 -23.73 -11.08
CA GLU A 241 7.71 -24.52 -10.48
C GLU A 241 7.22 -25.40 -9.31
N ARG A 242 6.16 -24.98 -8.60
CA ARG A 242 5.70 -25.65 -7.38
C ARG A 242 4.40 -26.42 -7.53
N ILE A 243 3.47 -26.01 -8.40
CA ILE A 243 2.23 -26.77 -8.62
C ILE A 243 2.49 -28.14 -9.27
N LYS A 244 3.51 -28.25 -10.13
CA LYS A 244 3.92 -29.53 -10.73
C LYS A 244 4.42 -30.54 -9.70
N ALA A 245 5.01 -30.08 -8.61
CA ALA A 245 5.43 -30.94 -7.50
C ALA A 245 4.24 -31.56 -6.72
N ARG A 246 3.02 -31.01 -6.84
CA ARG A 246 1.81 -31.51 -6.19
C ARG A 246 1.10 -32.64 -6.96
N VAL A 247 1.38 -32.79 -8.27
CA VAL A 247 0.74 -33.81 -9.13
C VAL A 247 1.59 -35.09 -9.21
N ALA A 248 2.82 -35.05 -8.71
CA ALA A 248 3.77 -36.16 -8.73
C ALA A 248 3.92 -36.89 -7.38
N ALA A 249 2.97 -36.72 -6.45
CA ALA A 249 2.88 -37.44 -5.17
C ALA A 249 1.51 -38.10 -5.06
#